data_AF-G1E6P5-F1
#
_entry.id   AF-G1E6P5-F1
#
_cell.length_a   1.000
_cell.length_b   1.000
_cell.length_c   1.000
_cell.angle_alpha   90.00
_cell.angle_beta   90.00
_cell.angle_gamma   90.00
#
_symmetry.space_group_name_H-M   'P 1'
#
loop_
_entity.id
_entity.type
_entity.pdbx_description
1 polymer ?
#
loop_
_entity_poly.entity_id
_entity_poly.type
_entity_poly.pdbx_seq_one_letter_code
_entity_poly.pdbx_strand_id
1 'polypeptide(L)' 'AEIALTELHAGGKFNQNSYKVSGGLHGVGVSCVNALSKQLRLTVRREGQVHFMDFVKGIPQNGLIELRDGVETRPMRISG' A
#
# COMPACT_ATOMS: atom_id res chain seq x y z
N ALA A 1 0.14 3.73 -0.02
CA ALA A 1 -0.06 2.32 -0.44
C ALA A 1 0.75 1.37 0.44
N GLU A 2 2.05 1.65 0.66
CA GLU A 2 2.92 0.91 1.59
C GLU A 2 2.22 0.57 2.91
N ILE A 3 1.69 1.57 3.62
CA ILE A 3 0.98 1.38 4.89
C ILE A 3 -0.11 0.29 4.82
N ALA A 4 -0.92 0.25 3.77
CA ALA A 4 -1.97 -0.77 3.66
C ALA A 4 -1.41 -2.19 3.45
N LEU A 5 -0.20 -2.30 2.90
CA LEU A 5 0.49 -3.57 2.61
C LEU A 5 1.44 -4.01 3.72
N THR A 6 1.90 -3.10 4.59
CA THR A 6 2.89 -3.39 5.64
C THR A 6 2.34 -3.28 7.06
N GLU A 7 1.30 -2.48 7.29
CA GLU A 7 0.69 -2.31 8.60
C GLU A 7 -0.57 -3.17 8.76
N LEU A 8 -0.71 -3.78 9.93
CA LEU A 8 -1.94 -4.44 10.33
C LEU A 8 -2.95 -3.39 10.79
N HIS A 9 -4.24 -3.64 10.53
CA HIS A 9 -5.33 -2.73 10.86
C HIS A 9 -5.21 -1.36 10.15
N ALA A 10 -4.62 -1.34 8.96
CA ALA A 10 -4.58 -0.16 8.11
C ALA A 10 -5.54 -0.30 6.92
N GLY A 11 -6.40 0.69 6.71
CA GLY A 11 -7.34 0.69 5.59
C GLY A 11 -8.41 1.77 5.68
N GLY A 12 -9.18 1.93 4.61
CA GLY A 12 -10.26 2.92 4.52
C GLY A 12 -11.65 2.37 4.87
N LYS A 13 -11.76 1.12 5.34
CA LYS A 13 -13.05 0.42 5.53
C LYS A 13 -13.57 0.45 6.96
N PHE A 14 -13.01 1.30 7.82
CA PHE A 14 -13.40 1.41 9.23
C PHE A 14 -14.64 2.30 9.47
N ASN A 15 -15.07 3.05 8.46
CA ASN A 15 -16.28 3.87 8.49
C ASN A 15 -16.96 3.85 7.11
N GLN A 16 -18.11 4.51 7.02
CA GLN A 16 -18.91 4.55 5.79
C GLN A 16 -18.50 5.67 4.81
N ASN A 17 -17.45 6.45 5.12
CA ASN A 17 -17.06 7.59 4.29
C ASN A 17 -16.41 7.15 2.97
N SER A 18 -15.67 6.03 2.98
CA SER A 18 -15.03 5.49 1.77
C SER A 18 -15.80 4.31 1.16
N TYR A 19 -16.42 3.48 1.99
CA TYR A 19 -17.19 2.31 1.54
C TYR A 19 -18.53 2.26 2.26
N LYS A 20 -19.62 2.51 1.53
CA LYS A 20 -20.99 2.48 2.07
C LYS A 20 -21.38 1.08 2.60
N VAL A 21 -20.99 0.02 1.89
CA VAL A 21 -21.16 -1.38 2.28
C VAL A 21 -19.89 -2.16 1.90
N SER A 22 -19.34 -2.97 2.80
CA SER A 22 -18.20 -3.83 2.47
C SER A 22 -18.15 -5.08 3.37
N GLY A 23 -17.64 -6.19 2.82
CA GLY A 23 -17.46 -7.43 3.58
C GLY A 23 -16.15 -7.51 4.38
N GLY A 24 -15.20 -6.58 4.17
CA GLY A 24 -13.88 -6.60 4.82
C GLY A 24 -13.68 -5.38 5.69
N LEU A 25 -13.51 -5.58 7.00
CA LEU A 25 -13.50 -4.49 7.99
C LEU A 25 -12.25 -4.43 8.86
N HIS A 26 -11.40 -5.46 8.84
CA HIS A 26 -10.29 -5.56 9.79
C HIS A 26 -9.03 -4.77 9.38
N GLY A 27 -8.86 -4.46 8.09
CA GLY A 27 -7.63 -3.80 7.60
C GLY A 27 -6.38 -4.68 7.66
N VAL A 28 -6.54 -6.01 7.57
CA VAL A 28 -5.41 -6.98 7.66
C VAL A 28 -5.25 -7.84 6.40
N GLY A 29 -6.28 -7.92 5.55
CA GLY A 29 -6.31 -8.92 4.48
C GLY A 29 -5.13 -8.81 3.51
N VAL A 30 -4.87 -7.61 2.99
CA VAL A 30 -3.82 -7.42 1.97
C VAL A 30 -2.40 -7.43 2.58
N SER A 31 -2.24 -7.01 3.83
CA SER A 31 -0.96 -7.11 4.54
C SER A 31 -0.61 -8.57 4.86
N CYS A 32 -1.59 -9.41 5.22
CA CYS A 32 -1.39 -10.87 5.30
C CYS A 32 -0.96 -11.47 3.96
N VAL A 33 -1.62 -11.09 2.85
CA VAL A 33 -1.23 -11.55 1.50
C VAL A 33 0.20 -11.13 1.18
N ASN A 34 0.57 -9.88 1.46
CA ASN A 34 1.92 -9.38 1.23
C ASN A 34 2.98 -10.14 2.06
N ALA A 35 2.72 -10.32 3.36
CA ALA A 35 3.63 -10.99 4.29
C ALA A 35 3.86 -12.47 3.91
N LEU A 36 2.83 -13.17 3.46
CA LEU A 36 2.89 -14.60 3.14
C LEU A 36 3.31 -14.91 1.69
N SER A 37 3.45 -13.88 0.85
CA SER A 37 3.87 -14.04 -0.54
C SER A 37 5.39 -14.01 -0.69
N LYS A 38 5.94 -14.85 -1.59
CA LYS A 38 7.37 -14.76 -1.96
C LYS A 38 7.70 -13.40 -2.57
N GLN A 39 6.83 -12.91 -3.45
CA GLN A 39 6.93 -11.61 -4.10
C GLN A 39 5.52 -11.04 -4.29
N LEU A 40 5.38 -9.72 -4.20
CA LEU A 40 4.16 -8.98 -4.55
C LEU A 40 4.55 -7.75 -5.36
N ARG A 41 3.92 -7.57 -6.52
CA ARG A 41 4.09 -6.37 -7.35
C ARG A 41 2.81 -5.55 -7.32
N LEU A 42 2.89 -4.32 -6.81
CA LEU A 42 1.80 -3.36 -6.80
C LEU A 42 1.92 -2.41 -7.99
N THR A 43 0.82 -2.27 -8.73
CA THR A 43 0.65 -1.24 -9.76
C THR A 43 -0.62 -0.45 -9.46
N VAL A 44 -0.51 0.87 -9.33
CA VAL A 44 -1.65 1.77 -9.14
C VAL A 44 -1.71 2.74 -10.32
N ARG A 45 -2.87 2.81 -11.01
CA ARG A 45 -3.11 3.81 -12.05
C ARG A 45 -4.02 4.89 -11.49
N ARG A 46 -3.54 6.13 -11.40
CA ARG A 46 -4.29 7.26 -10.84
C ARG A 46 -3.82 8.55 -11.49
N GLU A 47 -4.75 9.47 -11.79
CA GLU A 47 -4.43 10.81 -12.31
C GLU A 47 -3.51 10.77 -13.55
N GLY A 48 -3.77 9.80 -14.46
CA GLY A 48 -2.97 9.61 -15.68
C GLY A 48 -1.60 8.96 -15.48
N GLN A 49 -1.16 8.74 -14.24
CA GLN A 49 0.15 8.19 -13.91
C GLN A 49 0.07 6.72 -13.49
N VAL A 50 1.16 5.97 -13.73
CA VAL A 50 1.31 4.59 -13.26
C VAL A 50 2.36 4.53 -12.16
N HIS A 51 1.93 4.13 -10.97
CA HIS A 51 2.77 4.00 -9.79
C HIS A 51 3.11 2.53 -9.51
N PHE A 52 4.35 2.24 -9.16
CA PHE A 52 4.89 0.91 -8.93
C PHE A 52 5.58 0.76 -7.58
N MET A 53 5.40 -0.41 -6.97
CA MET A 53 6.13 -0.82 -5.77
C MET A 53 6.23 -2.35 -5.73
N ASP A 54 7.44 -2.88 -5.53
CA ASP A 54 7.69 -4.31 -5.39
C ASP A 54 7.98 -4.65 -3.92
N PHE A 55 7.51 -5.82 -3.50
CA PHE A 55 7.72 -6.39 -2.17
C PHE A 55 8.26 -7.82 -2.28
N VAL A 56 9.14 -8.19 -1.37
CA VAL A 56 9.64 -9.56 -1.20
C VAL A 56 9.43 -9.96 0.24
N LYS A 57 8.66 -11.04 0.48
CA LYS A 57 8.29 -11.51 1.83
C LYS A 57 7.77 -10.39 2.73
N GLY A 58 6.87 -9.56 2.21
CA GLY A 58 6.29 -8.41 2.91
C GLY A 58 7.14 -7.13 2.90
N ILE A 59 8.42 -7.18 2.51
CA ILE A 59 9.35 -6.05 2.63
C ILE A 59 9.39 -5.25 1.32
N PRO A 60 9.14 -3.92 1.32
CA PRO A 60 9.28 -3.08 0.14
C PRO A 60 10.73 -3.05 -0.33
N GLN A 61 10.96 -3.22 -1.64
CA GLN A 61 12.32 -3.46 -2.14
C GLN A 61 13.10 -2.21 -2.52
N ASN A 62 12.44 -1.09 -2.86
CA ASN A 62 13.08 -0.18 -3.81
C ASN A 62 12.51 1.25 -3.87
N GLY A 63 12.06 1.80 -2.74
CA GLY A 63 11.64 3.20 -2.61
C GLY A 63 12.77 4.09 -2.10
N LEU A 64 13.03 5.23 -2.76
CA LEU A 64 13.80 6.32 -2.15
C LEU A 64 13.05 6.80 -0.91
N ILE A 65 13.76 7.05 0.19
CA ILE A 65 13.17 7.70 1.36
C ILE A 65 13.27 9.21 1.14
N GLU A 66 12.12 9.87 1.17
CA GLU A 66 11.98 11.33 1.08
C GLU A 66 11.37 11.86 2.36
N LEU A 67 11.90 12.97 2.87
CA LEU A 67 11.27 13.71 3.95
C LEU A 67 10.14 14.57 3.36
N ARG A 68 8.89 14.26 3.68
CA ARG A 68 7.72 15.04 3.29
C ARG A 68 7.01 15.53 4.54
N ASP A 69 6.90 16.84 4.68
CA ASP A 69 6.25 17.48 5.84
C ASP A 69 6.79 16.99 7.20
N GLY A 70 8.10 16.73 7.28
CA GLY A 70 8.77 16.22 8.48
C GLY A 70 8.61 14.72 8.73
N VAL A 71 7.97 13.97 7.83
CA VAL A 71 7.78 12.52 7.92
C VAL A 71 8.61 11.83 6.84
N GLU A 72 9.33 10.78 7.21
CA GLU A 72 9.99 9.91 6.24
C GLU A 72 8.96 9.11 5.46
N THR A 73 8.99 9.24 4.14
CA THR A 73 8.05 8.59 3.22
C THR A 73 8.79 7.89 2.10
N ARG A 74 8.25 6.77 1.63
CA ARG A 74 8.74 6.08 0.44
C ARG A 74 7.70 6.21 -0.67
N PRO A 75 7.79 7.24 -1.53
CA PRO A 75 6.88 7.35 -2.66
C PRO A 75 7.06 6.17 -3.62
N MET A 76 5.95 5.77 -4.23
CA MET A 76 5.96 4.77 -5.28
C MET A 76 6.65 5.34 -6.52
N ARG A 77 7.41 4.50 -7.24
CA ARG A 77 8.03 4.89 -8.51
C ARG A 77 6.95 5.19 -9.53
N ILE A 78 7.11 6.25 -10.32
CA ILE A 78 6.15 6.65 -11.33
C ILE A 78 6.73 6.34 -12.71
N SER A 79 5.95 5.73 -13.59
CA SER A 79 6.26 5.61 -15.02
C SER A 79 5.10 6.20 -15.81
N GLY A 80 5.41 7.02 -16.81
CA GLY A 80 4.45 7.75 -17.64
C GLY A 80 4.83 9.21 -17.73
#